data_AF-A0A930DAI3-F1
#
_entry.id   AF-A0A930DAI3-F1
#
_cell.length_a   1.000
_cell.length_b   1.000
_cell.length_c   1.000
_cell.angle_alpha   90.00
_cell.angle_beta   90.00
_cell.angle_gamma   90.00
#
_symmetry.space_group_name_H-M   'P 1'
#
loop_
_entity.id
_entity.type
_entity.pdbx_description
1 polymer ?
#
loop_
_entity_poly.entity_id
_entity_poly.type
_entity_poly.pdbx_seq_one_letter_code
_entity_poly.pdbx_strand_id
1 'polypeptide(L)' 'MQKIPFLTLDKVREIVKTYPTPWHIYDEKGIRENAKRLNEAFSWNKGFKEYFAVKATPSPFIMNILMECGCG' A
#
# COMPACT_ATOMS: atom_id res chain seq x y z
N MET A 1 -5.22 2.29 -14.75
CA MET A 1 -6.25 1.92 -13.76
C MET A 1 -6.86 3.19 -13.21
N GLN A 2 -8.18 3.30 -13.14
CA GLN A 2 -8.85 4.48 -12.58
C GLN A 2 -8.61 4.53 -11.07
N LYS A 3 -8.25 5.68 -10.51
CA LYS A 3 -8.06 5.84 -9.06
C LYS A 3 -9.43 5.99 -8.39
N ILE A 4 -9.98 4.88 -7.91
CA ILE A 4 -11.24 4.86 -7.18
C ILE A 4 -10.92 4.92 -5.68
N PRO A 5 -11.49 5.87 -4.91
CA PRO A 5 -11.33 5.89 -3.47
C PRO A 5 -11.84 4.61 -2.82
N PHE A 6 -11.09 4.06 -1.87
CA PHE A 6 -11.51 2.89 -1.08
C PHE A 6 -12.41 3.27 0.12
N LEU A 7 -12.62 4.58 0.36
CA LEU A 7 -13.50 5.11 1.40
C LEU A 7 -14.63 5.95 0.81
N THR A 8 -15.76 5.94 1.50
CA THR A 8 -16.87 6.85 1.25
C THR A 8 -16.72 8.14 2.04
N LEU A 9 -17.40 9.21 1.59
CA LEU A 9 -17.39 10.50 2.29
C LEU A 9 -17.90 10.40 3.73
N ASP A 10 -18.93 9.61 3.98
CA ASP A 10 -19.49 9.45 5.31
C ASP A 10 -18.51 8.75 6.26
N LYS A 11 -17.77 7.75 5.77
CA LYS A 11 -16.72 7.11 6.59
C LYS A 11 -15.60 8.09 6.94
N VAL A 12 -15.20 8.94 6.00
CA VAL A 12 -14.22 10.01 6.24
C VAL A 12 -14.73 10.99 7.31
N ARG A 13 -16.00 11.40 7.24
CA ARG A 13 -16.62 12.29 8.25
C ARG A 13 -16.61 11.68 9.65
N GLU A 14 -16.86 10.38 9.78
CA GLU A 14 -16.76 9.69 11.08
C GLU A 14 -15.31 9.65 11.59
N ILE A 15 -14.32 9.40 10.73
CA ILE A 15 -12.90 9.41 11.12
C ILE A 15 -12.48 10.78 11.64
N VAL A 16 -12.92 11.87 10.99
CA VAL A 16 -12.58 13.26 11.39
C VAL A 16 -13.04 13.60 12.80
N LYS A 17 -14.14 13.01 13.28
CA LYS A 17 -14.63 13.22 14.66
C LYS A 17 -13.65 12.68 15.70
N THR A 18 -12.93 11.59 15.37
CA THR A 18 -11.94 10.96 16.27
C THR A 18 -10.52 11.49 16.03
N TYR A 19 -10.16 11.70 14.76
CA TYR A 19 -8.83 12.12 14.33
C TYR A 19 -8.94 13.39 13.47
N PRO A 20 -8.72 14.59 14.05
CA PRO A 20 -8.78 15.83 13.30
C PRO A 20 -7.70 15.89 12.22
N THR A 21 -7.99 16.60 11.13
CA THR A 21 -7.07 16.75 9.99
C THR A 21 -5.84 17.60 10.34
N PRO A 22 -4.70 17.43 9.65
CA PRO A 22 -4.50 16.60 8.44
C PRO A 22 -3.95 15.19 8.73
N TRP A 23 -4.28 14.25 7.84
CA TRP A 23 -3.78 12.87 7.88
C TRP A 23 -3.74 12.23 6.49
N HIS A 24 -3.03 11.11 6.37
CA HIS A 24 -3.06 10.21 5.21
C HIS A 24 -3.65 8.87 5.64
N ILE A 25 -4.48 8.24 4.80
CA ILE A 25 -4.97 6.87 5.01
C ILE A 25 -4.40 5.98 3.93
N TYR A 26 -3.83 4.86 4.35
CA TYR A 26 -3.32 3.81 3.48
C TYR A 26 -4.23 2.60 3.54
N ASP A 27 -4.52 2.01 2.38
CA ASP A 27 -5.27 0.76 2.27
C ASP A 27 -4.29 -0.42 2.24
N GLU A 28 -4.14 -1.11 3.36
CA GLU A 28 -3.26 -2.29 3.46
C GLU A 28 -3.63 -3.38 2.45
N LYS A 29 -4.93 -3.61 2.22
CA LYS A 29 -5.39 -4.64 1.27
C LYS A 29 -4.90 -4.30 -0.13
N GLY A 30 -5.12 -3.07 -0.57
CA GLY A 30 -4.64 -2.58 -1.86
C GLY A 30 -3.11 -2.64 -2.00
N ILE A 31 -2.35 -2.36 -0.93
CA ILE A 31 -0.88 -2.48 -0.93
C ILE A 31 -0.45 -3.93 -1.17
N ARG A 32 -1.00 -4.88 -0.40
CA ARG A 32 -0.67 -6.31 -0.53
C ARG A 32 -1.06 -6.88 -1.90
N GLU A 33 -2.24 -6.52 -2.40
CA GLU A 33 -2.70 -6.94 -3.74
C GLU A 33 -1.79 -6.41 -4.85
N ASN A 34 -1.32 -5.17 -4.75
CA ASN A 34 -0.38 -4.60 -5.71
C ASN A 34 0.99 -5.29 -5.66
N ALA A 35 1.51 -5.58 -4.47
CA ALA A 35 2.77 -6.32 -4.32
C ALA A 35 2.66 -7.73 -4.92
N LYS A 36 1.54 -8.43 -4.68
CA LYS A 36 1.26 -9.73 -5.29
C LYS A 36 1.21 -9.65 -6.81
N ARG A 37 0.44 -8.71 -7.38
CA ARG A 37 0.33 -8.52 -8.83
C ARG A 37 1.66 -8.25 -9.50
N LEU A 38 2.53 -7.48 -8.83
CA LEU A 38 3.86 -7.19 -9.33
C LEU A 38 4.74 -8.44 -9.38
N ASN A 39 4.79 -9.21 -8.29
CA ASN A 39 5.51 -10.48 -8.26
C ASN A 39 5.01 -11.46 -9.34
N GLU A 40 3.69 -11.56 -9.52
CA GLU A 40 3.09 -12.40 -10.58
C GLU A 40 3.49 -11.93 -11.98
N ALA A 41 3.50 -10.63 -12.24
CA ALA A 41 3.87 -10.05 -13.53
C ALA A 41 5.34 -10.32 -13.91
N PHE A 42 6.23 -10.47 -12.93
CA PHE A 42 7.65 -10.75 -13.13
C PHE A 42 8.04 -12.21 -12.87
N SER A 43 7.07 -13.09 -12.61
CA SER A 43 7.31 -14.51 -12.30
C SER A 43 8.05 -15.30 -13.38
N TRP A 44 8.03 -14.81 -14.62
CA TRP A 44 8.79 -15.37 -15.74
C TRP A 44 10.31 -15.14 -15.64
N ASN A 45 10.74 -14.14 -14.88
CA ASN A 45 12.16 -13.78 -14.71
C ASN A 45 12.75 -14.45 -13.47
N LYS A 46 13.47 -15.56 -13.67
CA LYS A 46 14.12 -16.29 -12.57
C LYS A 46 15.13 -15.40 -11.85
N GLY A 47 14.95 -15.27 -10.53
CA GLY A 47 15.81 -14.43 -9.69
C GLY A 47 15.38 -12.97 -9.61
N PHE A 48 14.26 -12.59 -10.24
CA PHE A 48 13.64 -11.30 -9.96
C PHE A 48 13.31 -11.17 -8.48
N LYS A 49 13.62 -10.00 -7.92
CA LYS A 49 13.30 -9.63 -6.56
C LYS A 49 12.92 -8.16 -6.55
N GLU A 50 11.73 -7.87 -6.05
CA GLU A 50 11.27 -6.49 -5.92
C GLU A 50 11.96 -5.81 -4.74
N TYR A 51 12.67 -4.73 -4.99
CA TYR A 51 13.26 -3.88 -3.95
C TYR A 51 12.46 -2.59 -3.83
N PHE A 52 11.70 -2.44 -2.74
CA PHE A 52 10.85 -1.28 -2.55
C PHE A 52 11.68 0.01 -2.46
N ALA A 53 11.33 1.01 -3.27
CA ALA A 53 11.95 2.32 -3.24
C ALA A 53 11.48 3.12 -2.00
N VAL A 54 12.13 2.90 -0.85
CA VAL A 54 11.77 3.49 0.46
C VAL A 54 11.52 4.99 0.42
N LYS A 55 12.26 5.74 -0.40
CA LYS A 55 12.07 7.19 -0.60
C LYS A 55 10.65 7.60 -1.04
N ALA A 56 9.88 6.69 -1.65
CA ALA A 56 8.52 6.96 -2.09
C ALA A 56 7.54 7.02 -0.91
N THR A 57 7.68 6.10 0.07
CA THR A 57 6.84 6.04 1.27
C THR A 57 7.62 5.43 2.44
N PRO A 58 8.40 6.21 3.21
CA PRO A 58 9.32 5.70 4.23
C PRO A 58 8.63 5.32 5.55
N SER A 59 7.32 5.01 5.52
CA SER A 59 6.57 4.62 6.72
C SER A 59 7.00 3.22 7.18
N PRO A 60 7.46 3.05 8.45
CA PRO A 60 7.89 1.73 8.95
C PRO A 60 6.83 0.65 8.85
N PHE A 61 5.56 0.99 9.07
CA PHE A 61 4.45 0.04 8.97
C PHE A 61 4.26 -0.46 7.53
N ILE A 62 4.39 0.41 6.54
CA ILE A 62 4.28 0.03 5.13
C ILE A 62 5.49 -0.80 4.70
N MET A 63 6.69 -0.45 5.18
CA MET A 63 7.88 -1.25 4.93
C MET A 63 7.75 -2.67 5.48
N ASN A 64 7.20 -2.84 6.69
CA ASN A 64 6.93 -4.16 7.27
C ASN A 64 5.91 -4.95 6.42
N ILE A 65 4.81 -4.34 6.01
CA ILE A 65 3.80 -4.97 5.14
C ILE A 65 4.43 -5.44 3.82
N LEU A 66 5.27 -4.61 3.20
CA LEU A 66 5.94 -4.95 1.94
C LEU A 66 7.01 -6.04 2.13
N MET A 67 7.72 -6.04 3.25
CA MET A 67 8.66 -7.12 3.61
C MET A 67 7.94 -8.46 3.78
N GLU A 68 6.77 -8.48 4.44
CA GLU A 68 5.91 -9.66 4.52
C GLU A 68 5.42 -10.14 3.14
N CYS A 69 5.31 -9.23 2.16
CA CYS A 69 4.97 -9.56 0.77
C CYS A 69 6.19 -10.00 -0.06
N GLY A 70 7.38 -10.13 0.55
CA GLY A 70 8.61 -10.54 -0.13
C GLY A 70 9.36 -9.43 -0.87
N CYS A 71 9.02 -8.16 -0.62
CA CYS A 71 9.77 -7.02 -1.16
C CYS A 71 10.96 -6.67 -0.24
N GLY A 72 12.16 -6.54 -0.81
CA GLY A 72 13.41 -6.22 -0.08
C GLY A 72 14.32 -7.42 0.12
#